data_AF-A0A3R6CVX7-F1
#
_entry.id   AF-A0A3R6CVX7-F1
#
_cell.length_a   1.000
_cell.length_b   1.000
_cell.length_c   1.000
_cell.angle_alpha   90.00
_cell.angle_beta   90.00
_cell.angle_gamma   90.00
#
_symmetry.space_group_name_H-M   'P 1'
#
loop_
_entity.id
_entity.type
_entity.pdbx_description
1 polymer ?
#
loop_
_entity_poly.entity_id
_entity_poly.type
_entity_poly.pdbx_seq_one_letter_code
_entity_poly.pdbx_strand_id
1 'polypeptide(L)'
;MFACELKCEAEELINVYDMVSFCYDYLMDHVSNEANFIACYILENENTSVSNVNLKKLGHFQDDVRKILRNQEDKGWMFDQCVGKIAKLSEKIENNMKDFGDTELNNATIPFFILMAVNVYIPEKRDIITESGPLNKGYQKNTYVCLNINHDLLQQAAYELDFGDTIESETIRKQLNHLHILKKSELPENAEPLKIVQMRIRDSDLTKKKIVESKKLKIAVIPFSREKMLEFPAITGAAFRVVYNDWHKSNGVNWALRLLEKAIKERANIIIFPEYICDSSIQDEIQKYLRDQTLNNPKKMKNLFLVIAGTAWTADDNNVSVLYRFDGMEFGKQYKCEQFSNLRNENRPMMEGLANPGKESIMVDIDGIGKIMVAICRDISNREGAKRMTEIFKPQFLLVPAWSPSVHKGFREQLKEVVNFNYHTCSVVCNCCESLEIKGFKGFKEENGIAVFPYKEGSVVIGKEKMLCREKNKCTEKCQEGGCLFMVECDFLTESVQKGQLIRKIKHVYLD
;
A
#
# COMPACT_ATOMS: atom_id res chain seq x y z
N MET A 1 28.14 -7.79 -23.90
CA MET A 1 28.63 -7.76 -22.50
C MET A 1 27.57 -8.30 -21.58
N PHE A 2 26.39 -7.68 -21.57
CA PHE A 2 25.17 -8.15 -20.92
C PHE A 2 24.85 -9.63 -21.21
N ALA A 3 24.95 -10.08 -22.46
CA ALA A 3 24.66 -11.48 -22.79
C ALA A 3 25.58 -12.51 -22.11
N CYS A 4 26.80 -12.10 -21.75
CA CYS A 4 27.73 -12.94 -20.98
C CYS A 4 27.29 -12.99 -19.51
N GLU A 5 27.01 -11.83 -18.91
CA GLU A 5 26.53 -11.73 -17.53
C GLU A 5 25.21 -12.48 -17.32
N LEU A 6 24.26 -12.37 -18.26
CA LEU A 6 23.00 -13.12 -18.22
C LEU A 6 23.22 -14.64 -18.25
N LYS A 7 24.29 -15.13 -18.90
CA LYS A 7 24.65 -16.56 -18.87
C LYS A 7 25.27 -16.94 -17.52
N CYS A 8 26.11 -16.08 -16.94
CA CYS A 8 26.73 -16.32 -15.65
C CYS A 8 25.69 -16.41 -14.52
N GLU A 9 24.68 -15.54 -14.56
CA GLU A 9 23.62 -15.49 -13.54
C GLU A 9 22.47 -16.48 -13.80
N ALA A 10 22.52 -17.28 -14.88
CA ALA A 10 21.38 -18.08 -15.33
C ALA A 10 20.85 -19.08 -14.30
N GLU A 11 21.71 -19.58 -13.40
CA GLU A 11 21.32 -20.50 -12.33
C GLU A 11 20.55 -19.80 -11.19
N GLU A 12 20.77 -18.50 -10.98
CA GLU A 12 20.04 -17.68 -9.99
C GLU A 12 18.68 -17.19 -10.52
N LEU A 13 18.52 -17.13 -11.84
CA LEU A 13 17.28 -16.73 -12.48
C LEU A 13 16.32 -17.93 -12.57
N ILE A 14 15.55 -18.16 -11.50
CA ILE A 14 14.63 -19.32 -11.43
C ILE A 14 13.23 -19.01 -11.96
N ASN A 15 12.87 -17.74 -12.09
CA ASN A 15 11.61 -17.30 -12.69
C ASN A 15 11.73 -15.95 -13.44
N VAL A 16 10.66 -15.57 -14.13
CA VAL A 16 10.62 -14.36 -14.97
C VAL A 16 10.85 -13.05 -14.17
N TYR A 17 10.50 -13.02 -12.89
CA TYR A 17 10.69 -11.87 -12.03
C TYR A 17 12.14 -11.73 -11.58
N ASP A 18 12.87 -12.83 -11.41
CA ASP A 18 14.32 -12.80 -11.19
C ASP A 18 15.02 -12.14 -12.39
N MET A 19 14.62 -12.49 -13.61
CA MET A 19 15.14 -11.86 -14.83
C MET A 19 14.82 -10.37 -14.90
N VAL A 20 13.65 -9.94 -14.40
CA VAL A 20 13.31 -8.51 -14.26
C VAL A 20 14.27 -7.82 -13.28
N SER A 21 14.49 -8.41 -12.11
CA SER A 21 15.40 -7.85 -11.10
C SER A 21 16.82 -7.74 -11.66
N PHE A 22 17.34 -8.79 -12.30
CA PHE A 22 18.65 -8.78 -12.95
C PHE A 22 18.77 -7.71 -14.03
N CYS A 23 17.81 -7.63 -14.97
CA CYS A 23 17.86 -6.63 -16.04
C CYS A 23 17.78 -5.20 -15.49
N TYR A 24 16.96 -4.96 -14.46
CA TYR A 24 16.86 -3.65 -13.85
C TYR A 24 18.11 -3.28 -13.06
N ASP A 25 18.67 -4.21 -12.27
CA ASP A 25 19.91 -3.99 -11.53
C ASP A 25 21.06 -3.67 -12.50
N TYR A 26 21.19 -4.40 -13.62
CA TYR A 26 22.14 -4.10 -14.68
C TYR A 26 21.96 -2.67 -15.23
N LEU A 27 20.71 -2.27 -15.51
CA LEU A 27 20.42 -0.91 -15.97
C LEU A 27 20.83 0.15 -14.95
N MET A 28 20.60 -0.09 -13.65
CA MET A 28 20.99 0.87 -12.61
C MET A 28 22.50 1.00 -12.42
N ASP A 29 23.26 -0.05 -12.74
CA ASP A 29 24.73 -0.02 -12.67
C ASP A 29 25.36 0.74 -13.86
N HIS A 30 24.69 0.78 -15.02
CA HIS A 30 25.23 1.36 -16.27
C HIS A 30 24.53 2.67 -16.71
N VAL A 31 23.32 2.95 -16.21
CA VAL A 31 22.53 4.14 -16.57
C VAL A 31 22.46 5.11 -15.39
N SER A 32 23.32 6.14 -15.42
CA SER A 32 23.36 7.18 -14.37
C SER A 32 22.22 8.20 -14.46
N ASN A 33 21.66 8.43 -15.66
CA ASN A 33 20.54 9.34 -15.89
C ASN A 33 19.43 8.63 -16.69
N GLU A 34 18.47 8.06 -15.97
CA GLU A 34 17.37 7.28 -16.53
C GLU A 34 16.54 8.08 -17.56
N ALA A 35 16.18 9.33 -17.24
CA ALA A 35 15.37 10.17 -18.11
C ALA A 35 16.08 10.46 -19.45
N ASN A 36 17.38 10.78 -19.39
CA ASN A 36 18.18 11.00 -20.59
C ASN A 36 18.34 9.72 -21.42
N PHE A 37 18.53 8.56 -20.76
CA PHE A 37 18.59 7.27 -21.43
C PHE A 37 17.29 6.96 -22.19
N ILE A 38 16.14 7.11 -21.54
CA ILE A 38 14.83 6.90 -22.17
C ILE A 38 14.65 7.83 -23.36
N ALA A 39 14.93 9.14 -23.18
CA ALA A 39 14.74 10.13 -24.22
C ALA A 39 15.65 9.92 -25.45
N CYS A 40 16.92 9.54 -25.25
CA CYS A 40 17.89 9.44 -26.34
C CYS A 40 17.96 8.06 -27.00
N TYR A 41 17.73 6.98 -26.24
CA TYR A 41 17.98 5.61 -26.72
C TYR A 41 16.70 4.80 -26.94
N ILE A 42 15.57 5.21 -26.36
CA ILE A 42 14.33 4.41 -26.36
C ILE A 42 13.20 5.08 -27.15
N LEU A 43 12.93 6.37 -26.91
CA LEU A 43 11.81 7.07 -27.55
C LEU A 43 12.15 7.50 -28.99
N GLU A 44 11.15 7.42 -29.87
CA GLU A 44 11.20 8.01 -31.21
C GLU A 44 10.48 9.36 -31.21
N ASN A 45 11.07 10.34 -31.90
CA ASN A 45 10.43 11.62 -32.16
C ASN A 45 10.63 11.99 -33.63
N GLU A 46 9.52 12.13 -34.36
CA GLU A 46 9.51 12.39 -35.81
C GLU A 46 10.17 13.73 -36.20
N ASN A 47 10.35 14.63 -35.23
CA ASN A 47 10.96 15.94 -35.45
C ASN A 47 12.49 15.95 -35.25
N THR A 48 13.11 14.83 -34.85
CA THR A 48 14.56 14.77 -34.68
C THR A 48 15.25 14.34 -35.97
N SER A 49 16.42 14.92 -36.23
CA SER A 49 17.28 14.51 -37.35
C SER A 49 18.05 13.22 -37.07
N VAL A 50 18.12 12.80 -35.81
CA VAL A 50 18.89 11.64 -35.33
C VAL A 50 18.04 10.89 -34.31
N SER A 51 17.89 9.59 -34.51
CA SER A 51 17.22 8.66 -33.60
C SER A 51 18.01 7.36 -33.51
N ASN A 52 17.77 6.56 -32.48
CA ASN A 52 18.44 5.27 -32.32
C ASN A 52 18.03 4.33 -33.47
N VAL A 53 18.96 4.11 -34.40
CA VAL A 53 18.76 3.29 -35.60
C VAL A 53 18.48 1.81 -35.30
N ASN A 54 18.65 1.38 -34.05
CA ASN A 54 18.43 0.01 -33.61
C ASN A 54 17.00 -0.26 -33.11
N LEU A 55 16.14 0.75 -32.92
CA LEU A 55 14.84 0.60 -32.27
C LEU A 55 13.92 -0.43 -32.93
N LYS A 56 13.80 -0.41 -34.26
CA LYS A 56 13.01 -1.42 -34.99
C LYS A 56 13.54 -2.85 -34.77
N LYS A 57 14.86 -3.01 -34.67
CA LYS A 57 15.49 -4.33 -34.42
C LYS A 57 15.26 -4.76 -32.96
N LEU A 58 15.35 -3.83 -32.02
CA LEU A 58 15.07 -4.05 -30.60
C LEU A 58 13.59 -4.40 -30.34
N GLY A 59 12.67 -3.81 -31.11
CA GLY A 59 11.25 -4.18 -31.09
C GLY A 59 11.01 -5.63 -31.53
N HIS A 60 11.63 -6.07 -32.63
CA HIS A 60 11.57 -7.49 -33.02
C HIS A 60 12.21 -8.42 -31.97
N PHE A 61 13.31 -7.97 -31.35
CA PHE A 61 13.94 -8.70 -30.26
C PHE A 61 13.00 -8.86 -29.05
N GLN A 62 12.30 -7.81 -28.64
CA GLN A 62 11.29 -7.86 -27.59
C GLN A 62 10.20 -8.91 -27.89
N ASP A 63 9.70 -8.95 -29.12
CA ASP A 63 8.71 -9.93 -29.54
C ASP A 63 9.25 -11.37 -29.49
N ASP A 64 10.49 -11.58 -29.89
CA ASP A 64 11.13 -12.90 -29.84
C ASP A 64 11.39 -13.36 -28.39
N VAL A 65 11.77 -12.45 -27.48
CA VAL A 65 11.84 -12.74 -26.05
C VAL A 65 10.47 -13.16 -25.51
N ARG A 66 9.40 -12.41 -25.82
CA ARG A 66 8.04 -12.77 -25.41
C ARG A 66 7.60 -14.14 -25.94
N LYS A 67 7.96 -14.49 -27.19
CA LYS A 67 7.70 -15.83 -27.75
C LYS A 67 8.47 -16.91 -26.99
N ILE A 68 9.71 -16.67 -26.58
CA ILE A 68 10.48 -17.62 -25.76
C ILE A 68 9.75 -17.86 -24.43
N LEU A 69 9.31 -16.80 -23.76
CA LEU A 69 8.57 -16.90 -22.50
C LEU A 69 7.26 -17.68 -22.64
N ARG A 70 6.47 -17.45 -23.70
CA ARG A 70 5.25 -18.24 -23.97
C ARG A 70 5.53 -19.72 -24.22
N ASN A 71 6.61 -20.02 -24.96
CA ASN A 71 7.01 -21.40 -25.22
C ASN A 71 7.39 -22.15 -23.94
N GLN A 72 7.73 -21.45 -22.84
CA GLN A 72 7.94 -22.09 -21.55
C GLN A 72 6.75 -22.96 -21.17
N GLU A 73 5.54 -22.45 -21.34
CA GLU A 73 4.32 -23.17 -21.02
C GLU A 73 3.91 -24.12 -22.12
N ASP A 74 3.85 -23.63 -23.36
CA ASP A 74 3.37 -24.41 -24.50
C ASP A 74 4.21 -25.67 -24.74
N LYS A 75 5.49 -25.62 -24.37
CA LYS A 75 6.46 -26.72 -24.58
C LYS A 75 7.01 -27.29 -23.28
N GLY A 76 6.57 -26.80 -22.12
CA GLY A 76 7.06 -27.23 -20.81
C GLY A 76 8.56 -27.01 -20.60
N TRP A 77 9.14 -25.93 -21.14
CA TRP A 77 10.55 -25.61 -20.91
C TRP A 77 10.78 -25.21 -19.45
N MET A 78 11.94 -25.59 -18.94
CA MET A 78 12.43 -25.04 -17.67
C MET A 78 12.85 -23.57 -17.89
N PHE A 79 12.82 -22.77 -16.83
CA PHE A 79 13.07 -21.34 -16.97
C PHE A 79 14.53 -21.02 -17.32
N ASP A 80 15.50 -21.79 -16.82
CA ASP A 80 16.91 -21.76 -17.21
C ASP A 80 17.12 -21.96 -18.73
N GLN A 81 16.33 -22.84 -19.37
CA GLN A 81 16.34 -23.02 -20.82
C GLN A 81 15.84 -21.78 -21.55
N CYS A 82 14.87 -21.07 -20.97
CA CYS A 82 14.39 -19.79 -21.49
C CYS A 82 15.47 -18.72 -21.38
N VAL A 83 16.13 -18.61 -20.22
CA VAL A 83 17.26 -17.70 -19.99
C VAL A 83 18.39 -17.98 -20.99
N GLY A 84 18.79 -19.24 -21.18
CA GLY A 84 19.84 -19.60 -22.14
C GLY A 84 19.50 -19.24 -23.60
N LYS A 85 18.22 -19.33 -23.99
CA LYS A 85 17.75 -18.90 -25.31
C LYS A 85 17.74 -17.37 -25.43
N ILE A 86 17.28 -16.66 -24.41
CA ILE A 86 17.29 -15.20 -24.36
C ILE A 86 18.74 -14.71 -24.42
N ALA A 87 19.67 -15.30 -23.68
CA ALA A 87 21.08 -14.91 -23.70
C ALA A 87 21.73 -15.09 -25.08
N LYS A 88 21.44 -16.20 -25.79
CA LYS A 88 21.89 -16.38 -27.19
C LYS A 88 21.29 -15.33 -28.13
N LEU A 89 20.04 -14.96 -27.91
CA LEU A 89 19.38 -13.92 -28.68
C LEU A 89 19.98 -12.54 -28.38
N SER A 90 20.24 -12.23 -27.12
CA SER A 90 20.93 -11.00 -26.67
C SER A 90 22.32 -10.90 -27.30
N GLU A 91 23.13 -11.96 -27.27
CA GLU A 91 24.45 -12.01 -27.91
C GLU A 91 24.38 -11.75 -29.42
N LYS A 92 23.37 -12.32 -30.09
CA LYS A 92 23.12 -12.05 -31.52
C LYS A 92 22.77 -10.58 -31.74
N ILE A 93 21.96 -9.97 -30.89
CA ILE A 93 21.60 -8.55 -31.02
C ILE A 93 22.83 -7.67 -30.76
N GLU A 94 23.56 -7.89 -29.65
CA GLU A 94 24.80 -7.18 -29.31
C GLU A 94 25.76 -7.10 -30.51
N ASN A 95 26.02 -8.25 -31.16
CA ASN A 95 26.95 -8.33 -32.29
C ASN A 95 26.43 -7.71 -33.60
N ASN A 96 25.14 -7.38 -33.68
CA ASN A 96 24.50 -6.86 -34.90
C ASN A 96 23.94 -5.45 -34.73
N MET A 97 23.98 -4.85 -33.53
CA MET A 97 23.58 -3.45 -33.36
C MET A 97 24.56 -2.53 -34.06
N LYS A 98 24.03 -1.48 -34.67
CA LYS A 98 24.85 -0.41 -35.23
C LYS A 98 25.26 0.54 -34.12
N ASP A 99 26.41 1.18 -34.27
CA ASP A 99 26.87 2.21 -33.35
C ASP A 99 25.86 3.36 -33.30
N PHE A 100 25.54 3.81 -32.09
CA PHE A 100 24.66 4.94 -31.83
C PHE A 100 24.98 5.53 -30.47
N GLY A 101 25.31 6.82 -30.42
CA GLY A 101 25.63 7.50 -29.17
C GLY A 101 26.79 6.85 -28.42
N ASP A 102 26.60 6.70 -27.11
CA ASP A 102 27.49 5.98 -26.20
C ASP A 102 27.25 4.46 -26.32
N THR A 103 28.34 3.71 -26.46
CA THR A 103 28.29 2.26 -26.69
C THR A 103 27.70 1.49 -25.51
N GLU A 104 27.98 1.91 -24.28
CA GLU A 104 27.49 1.25 -23.07
C GLU A 104 25.98 1.48 -22.92
N LEU A 105 25.52 2.72 -23.10
CA LEU A 105 24.10 3.06 -23.11
C LEU A 105 23.34 2.42 -24.27
N ASN A 106 23.93 2.35 -25.47
CA ASN A 106 23.31 1.64 -26.59
C ASN A 106 23.14 0.14 -26.29
N ASN A 107 24.13 -0.48 -25.64
CA ASN A 107 24.02 -1.87 -25.17
C ASN A 107 23.00 -2.05 -24.04
N ALA A 108 22.85 -1.07 -23.15
CA ALA A 108 21.85 -1.06 -22.09
C ALA A 108 20.40 -1.09 -22.63
N THR A 109 20.18 -0.79 -23.91
CA THR A 109 18.85 -0.99 -24.53
C THR A 109 18.40 -2.46 -24.53
N ILE A 110 19.32 -3.42 -24.59
CA ILE A 110 18.97 -4.85 -24.63
C ILE A 110 18.23 -5.28 -23.35
N PRO A 111 18.78 -5.11 -22.13
CA PRO A 111 18.03 -5.43 -20.91
C PRO A 111 16.74 -4.62 -20.78
N PHE A 112 16.70 -3.36 -21.24
CA PHE A 112 15.45 -2.58 -21.25
C PHE A 112 14.36 -3.25 -22.11
N PHE A 113 14.67 -3.69 -23.33
CA PHE A 113 13.68 -4.35 -24.18
C PHE A 113 13.33 -5.77 -23.69
N ILE A 114 14.18 -6.43 -22.90
CA ILE A 114 13.79 -7.65 -22.14
C ILE A 114 12.76 -7.29 -21.06
N LEU A 115 12.97 -6.22 -20.30
CA LEU A 115 12.00 -5.76 -19.29
C LEU A 115 10.63 -5.47 -19.93
N MET A 116 10.61 -4.80 -21.08
CA MET A 116 9.37 -4.52 -21.82
C MET A 116 8.70 -5.80 -22.34
N ALA A 117 9.47 -6.78 -22.80
CA ALA A 117 8.94 -8.08 -23.23
C ALA A 117 8.23 -8.79 -22.06
N VAL A 118 8.87 -8.81 -20.89
CA VAL A 118 8.28 -9.39 -19.67
C VAL A 118 7.04 -8.60 -19.26
N ASN A 119 7.11 -7.27 -19.22
CA ASN A 119 6.00 -6.41 -18.82
C ASN A 119 4.73 -6.71 -19.63
N VAL A 120 4.85 -6.92 -20.95
CA VAL A 120 3.72 -7.29 -21.83
C VAL A 120 3.29 -8.75 -21.66
N TYR A 121 4.18 -9.64 -21.22
CA TYR A 121 3.88 -11.06 -20.97
C TYR A 121 3.08 -11.27 -19.67
N ILE A 122 3.37 -10.50 -18.60
CA ILE A 122 2.77 -10.68 -17.26
C ILE A 122 1.23 -10.68 -17.24
N PRO A 123 0.51 -9.79 -17.95
CA PRO A 123 -0.96 -9.81 -17.98
C PRO A 123 -1.55 -11.15 -18.42
N GLU A 124 -0.85 -11.92 -19.26
CA GLU A 124 -1.28 -13.25 -19.71
C GLU A 124 -1.23 -14.31 -18.59
N LYS A 125 -0.63 -13.96 -17.44
CA LYS A 125 -0.42 -14.82 -16.27
C LYS A 125 -1.17 -14.35 -15.03
N ARG A 126 -1.85 -13.19 -15.11
CA ARG A 126 -2.47 -12.53 -13.95
C ARG A 126 -3.34 -13.47 -13.11
N ASP A 127 -4.19 -14.26 -13.77
CA ASP A 127 -5.14 -15.14 -13.08
C ASP A 127 -4.50 -16.39 -12.47
N ILE A 128 -3.21 -16.64 -12.73
CA ILE A 128 -2.48 -17.82 -12.25
C ILE A 128 -1.63 -17.48 -11.02
N ILE A 129 -1.18 -16.22 -10.89
CA ILE A 129 -0.23 -15.83 -9.83
C ILE A 129 -0.96 -15.62 -8.50
N THR A 130 -0.82 -16.57 -7.58
CA THR A 130 -1.42 -16.53 -6.23
C THR A 130 -0.44 -16.14 -5.14
N GLU A 131 0.84 -16.03 -5.46
CA GLU A 131 1.90 -15.75 -4.49
C GLU A 131 1.91 -14.27 -4.07
N SER A 132 2.16 -14.03 -2.78
CA SER A 132 2.44 -12.69 -2.28
C SER A 132 3.82 -12.23 -2.75
N GLY A 133 3.91 -10.96 -3.16
CA GLY A 133 5.19 -10.33 -3.51
C GLY A 133 6.16 -10.28 -2.31
N PRO A 134 7.47 -10.11 -2.55
CA PRO A 134 8.11 -9.98 -3.87
C PRO A 134 8.18 -11.32 -4.62
N LEU A 135 8.18 -11.28 -5.95
CA LEU A 135 8.06 -12.46 -6.81
C LEU A 135 9.39 -12.95 -7.40
N ASN A 136 10.42 -12.09 -7.43
CA ASN A 136 11.79 -12.55 -7.64
C ASN A 136 12.24 -13.30 -6.37
N LYS A 137 12.64 -14.56 -6.48
CA LYS A 137 12.99 -15.42 -5.33
C LYS A 137 14.43 -15.93 -5.41
N GLY A 138 14.97 -16.12 -6.62
CA GLY A 138 16.34 -16.52 -6.84
C GLY A 138 17.29 -15.32 -6.89
N TYR A 139 16.93 -14.29 -7.66
CA TYR A 139 17.75 -13.09 -7.83
C TYR A 139 17.10 -11.88 -7.15
N GLN A 140 17.65 -11.48 -6.01
CA GLN A 140 17.21 -10.31 -5.25
C GLN A 140 18.42 -9.48 -4.81
N LYS A 141 19.34 -9.10 -5.70
CA LYS A 141 20.57 -8.40 -5.30
C LYS A 141 20.25 -7.01 -4.73
N ASN A 142 19.71 -6.11 -5.56
CA ASN A 142 19.41 -4.72 -5.17
C ASN A 142 17.91 -4.39 -5.20
N THR A 143 17.07 -5.24 -5.79
CA THR A 143 15.66 -4.93 -6.02
C THR A 143 14.68 -6.04 -5.64
N TYR A 144 13.45 -5.62 -5.37
CA TYR A 144 12.27 -6.45 -5.21
C TYR A 144 11.28 -6.16 -6.34
N VAL A 145 10.72 -7.22 -6.91
CA VAL A 145 9.75 -7.16 -8.02
C VAL A 145 8.39 -7.60 -7.52
N CYS A 146 7.39 -6.75 -7.67
CA CYS A 146 6.00 -7.03 -7.32
C CYS A 146 5.09 -6.82 -8.52
N LEU A 147 3.88 -7.39 -8.49
CA LEU A 147 2.89 -7.13 -9.53
C LEU A 147 2.30 -5.73 -9.39
N ASN A 148 2.22 -5.02 -10.52
CA ASN A 148 1.46 -3.80 -10.66
C ASN A 148 0.16 -4.09 -11.41
N ILE A 149 -0.82 -4.61 -10.68
CA ILE A 149 -2.17 -4.81 -11.21
C ILE A 149 -3.01 -3.64 -10.72
N ASN A 150 -2.92 -2.50 -11.41
CA ASN A 150 -3.69 -1.30 -11.09
C ASN A 150 -5.16 -1.49 -11.49
N HIS A 151 -5.98 -1.93 -10.54
CA HIS A 151 -7.44 -1.82 -10.61
C HIS A 151 -7.88 -1.03 -9.39
N ASP A 152 -7.84 0.29 -9.49
CA ASP A 152 -8.40 1.17 -8.47
C ASP A 152 -9.78 1.68 -8.89
N LEU A 153 -10.60 2.07 -7.91
CA LEU A 153 -11.98 2.48 -8.12
C LEU A 153 -12.09 3.82 -8.85
N LEU A 154 -11.08 4.68 -8.70
CA LEU A 154 -11.07 6.04 -9.22
C LEU A 154 -10.57 6.12 -10.67
N GLN A 155 -9.83 5.13 -11.15
CA GLN A 155 -9.14 5.12 -12.45
C GLN A 155 -10.03 5.55 -13.61
N GLN A 156 -11.25 5.01 -13.69
CA GLN A 156 -12.19 5.37 -14.75
C GLN A 156 -12.61 6.84 -14.66
N ALA A 157 -12.96 7.31 -13.47
CA ALA A 157 -13.38 8.69 -13.26
C ALA A 157 -12.23 9.66 -13.48
N ALA A 158 -11.02 9.31 -13.06
CA ALA A 158 -9.81 10.10 -13.29
C ALA A 158 -9.52 10.25 -14.79
N TYR A 159 -9.68 9.18 -15.58
CA TYR A 159 -9.54 9.23 -17.03
C TYR A 159 -10.63 10.08 -17.69
N GLU A 160 -11.91 9.82 -17.40
CA GLU A 160 -13.05 10.53 -18.01
C GLU A 160 -13.11 12.02 -17.64
N LEU A 161 -12.64 12.37 -16.44
CA LEU A 161 -12.59 13.75 -15.95
C LEU A 161 -11.24 14.40 -16.20
N ASP A 162 -10.30 13.74 -16.87
CA ASP A 162 -8.96 14.27 -17.20
C ASP A 162 -8.22 14.80 -15.97
N PHE A 163 -8.01 13.96 -14.96
CA PHE A 163 -7.25 14.35 -13.76
C PHE A 163 -5.79 14.75 -14.07
N GLY A 164 -5.35 14.55 -15.32
CA GLY A 164 -3.99 14.76 -15.78
C GLY A 164 -3.07 13.63 -15.31
N ASP A 165 -1.88 13.57 -15.89
CA ASP A 165 -0.81 12.74 -15.37
C ASP A 165 -0.11 13.44 -14.20
N THR A 166 0.37 12.66 -13.24
CA THR A 166 1.18 13.21 -12.15
C THR A 166 2.50 13.74 -12.72
N ILE A 167 2.87 14.98 -12.37
CA ILE A 167 4.12 15.58 -12.83
C ILE A 167 5.27 14.93 -12.07
N GLU A 168 5.99 14.06 -12.76
CA GLU A 168 6.96 13.16 -12.17
C GLU A 168 8.18 13.02 -13.08
N SER A 169 9.37 12.82 -12.49
CA SER A 169 10.56 12.52 -13.29
C SER A 169 10.42 11.16 -13.97
N GLU A 170 10.80 11.10 -15.25
CA GLU A 170 10.84 9.85 -16.01
C GLU A 170 11.91 8.89 -15.49
N THR A 171 11.52 7.64 -15.31
CA THR A 171 12.39 6.56 -14.81
C THR A 171 12.08 5.27 -15.53
N ILE A 172 13.05 4.36 -15.59
CA ILE A 172 12.89 3.06 -16.27
C ILE A 172 11.74 2.27 -15.64
N ARG A 173 11.61 2.31 -14.30
CA ARG A 173 10.52 1.59 -13.61
C ARG A 173 9.12 2.12 -13.96
N LYS A 174 8.97 3.39 -14.33
CA LYS A 174 7.66 3.98 -14.72
C LYS A 174 7.19 3.52 -16.10
N GLN A 175 8.09 2.97 -16.92
CA GLN A 175 7.74 2.36 -18.20
C GLN A 175 7.07 0.98 -18.03
N LEU A 176 7.04 0.44 -16.80
CA LEU A 176 6.50 -0.88 -16.48
C LEU A 176 5.09 -0.79 -15.89
N ASN A 177 4.08 -0.92 -16.75
CA ASN A 177 2.66 -0.84 -16.35
C ASN A 177 2.16 -2.02 -15.50
N HIS A 178 2.87 -3.16 -15.51
CA HIS A 178 2.41 -4.41 -14.90
C HIS A 178 3.33 -4.92 -13.78
N LEU A 179 4.42 -4.21 -13.51
CA LEU A 179 5.39 -4.54 -12.47
C LEU A 179 5.73 -3.30 -11.64
N HIS A 180 5.84 -3.47 -10.33
CA HIS A 180 6.49 -2.52 -9.44
C HIS A 180 7.89 -3.01 -9.12
N ILE A 181 8.86 -2.10 -9.20
CA ILE A 181 10.25 -2.35 -8.78
C ILE A 181 10.55 -1.45 -7.59
N LEU A 182 10.93 -2.08 -6.49
CA LEU A 182 11.35 -1.42 -5.24
C LEU A 182 12.83 -1.69 -5.03
N LYS A 183 13.63 -0.63 -4.90
CA LYS A 183 15.05 -0.75 -4.54
C LYS A 183 15.16 -1.04 -3.05
N LYS A 184 16.08 -1.93 -2.67
CA LYS A 184 16.32 -2.24 -1.24
C LYS A 184 16.71 -1.02 -0.43
N SER A 185 17.44 -0.08 -1.03
CA SER A 185 17.82 1.20 -0.43
C SER A 185 16.63 2.14 -0.15
N GLU A 186 15.44 1.84 -0.69
CA GLU A 186 14.22 2.59 -0.41
C GLU A 186 13.49 2.10 0.86
N LEU A 187 13.92 0.97 1.44
CA LEU A 187 13.40 0.41 2.69
C LEU A 187 14.31 0.74 3.88
N PRO A 188 13.78 0.72 5.13
CA PRO A 188 14.61 0.83 6.33
C PRO A 188 15.69 -0.27 6.37
N GLU A 189 16.80 0.05 7.02
CA GLU A 189 17.89 -0.91 7.22
C GLU A 189 17.39 -2.14 7.99
N ASN A 190 17.68 -3.34 7.48
CA ASN A 190 17.22 -4.63 8.02
C ASN A 190 15.70 -4.89 7.94
N ALA A 191 14.92 -4.08 7.24
CA ALA A 191 13.51 -4.38 6.99
C ALA A 191 13.35 -5.61 6.09
N GLU A 192 12.32 -6.43 6.36
CA GLU A 192 11.88 -7.46 5.44
C GLU A 192 11.34 -6.83 4.15
N PRO A 193 11.36 -7.56 3.02
CA PRO A 193 10.73 -7.09 1.79
C PRO A 193 9.24 -6.76 2.00
N LEU A 194 8.75 -5.69 1.36
CA LEU A 194 7.32 -5.38 1.34
C LEU A 194 6.53 -6.59 0.79
N LYS A 195 5.58 -7.08 1.59
CA LYS A 195 4.67 -8.16 1.17
C LYS A 195 3.43 -7.55 0.52
N ILE A 196 3.21 -7.80 -0.77
CA ILE A 196 1.95 -7.45 -1.44
C ILE A 196 1.07 -8.70 -1.51
N VAL A 197 -0.02 -8.71 -0.75
CA VAL A 197 -0.91 -9.86 -0.63
C VAL A 197 -2.19 -9.63 -1.41
N GLN A 198 -2.52 -10.53 -2.32
CA GLN A 198 -3.73 -10.42 -3.14
C GLN A 198 -4.95 -11.04 -2.47
N MET A 199 -6.05 -10.29 -2.48
CA MET A 199 -7.38 -10.78 -2.13
C MET A 199 -8.25 -10.85 -3.39
N ARG A 200 -8.39 -12.06 -3.93
CA ARG A 200 -9.27 -12.31 -5.07
C ARG A 200 -10.72 -12.49 -4.64
N ILE A 201 -11.63 -11.89 -5.40
CA ILE A 201 -13.07 -12.10 -5.23
C ILE A 201 -13.46 -13.30 -6.09
N ARG A 202 -13.92 -14.37 -5.44
CA ARG A 202 -14.35 -15.59 -6.15
C ARG A 202 -15.55 -15.30 -7.03
N ASP A 203 -15.69 -16.06 -8.13
CA ASP A 203 -16.84 -15.92 -9.02
C ASP A 203 -18.19 -16.13 -8.35
N SER A 204 -18.21 -16.98 -7.32
CA SER A 204 -19.38 -17.26 -6.51
C SER A 204 -19.73 -16.17 -5.48
N ASP A 205 -18.84 -15.22 -5.18
CA ASP A 205 -19.12 -14.13 -4.23
C ASP A 205 -19.79 -12.93 -4.92
N LEU A 206 -21.05 -13.14 -5.34
CA LEU A 206 -21.87 -12.16 -6.03
C LEU A 206 -22.06 -10.85 -5.23
N THR A 207 -21.97 -10.90 -3.90
CA THR A 207 -22.16 -9.69 -3.09
C THR A 207 -20.93 -8.78 -3.18
N LYS A 208 -19.72 -9.33 -3.04
CA LYS A 208 -18.49 -8.55 -3.19
C LYS A 208 -18.30 -8.04 -4.61
N LYS A 209 -18.63 -8.86 -5.63
CA LYS A 209 -18.64 -8.42 -7.03
C LYS A 209 -19.56 -7.22 -7.23
N LYS A 210 -20.80 -7.28 -6.74
CA LYS A 210 -21.74 -6.15 -6.83
C LYS A 210 -21.22 -4.90 -6.14
N ILE A 211 -20.50 -5.02 -5.02
CA ILE A 211 -19.88 -3.88 -4.32
C ILE A 211 -18.83 -3.23 -5.22
N VAL A 212 -17.91 -4.03 -5.79
CA VAL A 212 -16.87 -3.58 -6.73
C VAL A 212 -17.49 -2.91 -7.97
N GLU A 213 -18.44 -3.58 -8.62
CA GLU A 213 -19.15 -3.06 -9.80
C GLU A 213 -19.89 -1.76 -9.50
N SER A 214 -20.49 -1.65 -8.31
CA SER A 214 -21.20 -0.43 -7.91
C SER A 214 -20.27 0.74 -7.60
N LYS A 215 -18.97 0.47 -7.42
CA LYS A 215 -17.94 1.44 -7.02
C LYS A 215 -18.29 2.22 -5.75
N LYS A 216 -19.01 1.59 -4.82
CA LYS A 216 -19.46 2.19 -3.56
C LYS A 216 -18.95 1.38 -2.38
N LEU A 217 -18.24 2.05 -1.47
CA LEU A 217 -17.62 1.41 -0.31
C LEU A 217 -17.98 2.13 0.98
N LYS A 218 -17.91 1.38 2.08
CA LYS A 218 -18.11 1.86 3.44
C LYS A 218 -16.89 1.52 4.30
N ILE A 219 -16.26 2.54 4.86
CA ILE A 219 -15.14 2.39 5.78
C ILE A 219 -15.65 2.72 7.19
N ALA A 220 -15.61 1.75 8.09
CA ALA A 220 -15.90 1.97 9.50
C ALA A 220 -14.61 2.36 10.24
N VAL A 221 -14.62 3.55 10.82
CA VAL A 221 -13.53 4.11 11.61
C VAL A 221 -13.93 4.04 13.08
N ILE A 222 -13.22 3.22 13.86
CA ILE A 222 -13.57 2.93 15.26
C ILE A 222 -12.59 3.65 16.19
N PRO A 223 -12.97 4.77 16.82
CA PRO A 223 -12.09 5.53 17.73
C PRO A 223 -11.90 4.89 19.12
N PHE A 224 -12.55 3.75 19.35
CA PHE A 224 -12.50 2.92 20.54
C PHE A 224 -13.16 3.50 21.81
N SER A 225 -12.40 4.18 22.67
CA SER A 225 -12.89 4.66 23.97
C SER A 225 -12.20 5.96 24.41
N ARG A 226 -12.88 6.72 25.27
CA ARG A 226 -12.34 7.90 25.98
C ARG A 226 -11.68 7.54 27.30
N GLU A 227 -11.89 6.31 27.79
CA GLU A 227 -11.26 5.83 29.01
C GLU A 227 -9.75 5.88 28.88
N LYS A 228 -9.08 6.18 29.99
CA LYS A 228 -7.62 6.01 30.04
C LYS A 228 -7.38 4.51 29.98
N MET A 229 -6.62 4.04 29.00
CA MET A 229 -6.37 2.62 28.73
C MET A 229 -4.90 2.27 28.84
N LEU A 230 -4.02 3.23 28.58
CA LEU A 230 -2.60 3.01 28.49
C LEU A 230 -1.76 4.00 29.30
N GLU A 231 -0.52 3.59 29.54
CA GLU A 231 0.53 4.38 30.14
C GLU A 231 1.82 4.21 29.34
N PHE A 232 2.69 5.23 29.39
CA PHE A 232 3.95 5.27 28.66
C PHE A 232 5.13 5.34 29.63
N PRO A 233 5.44 4.28 30.40
CA PRO A 233 6.59 4.30 31.30
C PRO A 233 7.91 4.31 30.51
N ALA A 234 8.89 5.04 31.02
CA ALA A 234 10.27 4.94 30.56
C ALA A 234 10.87 3.60 31.05
N ILE A 235 11.64 2.93 30.19
CA ILE A 235 12.23 1.62 30.47
C ILE A 235 13.76 1.69 30.50
N THR A 236 14.36 2.29 29.48
CA THR A 236 15.81 2.42 29.32
C THR A 236 16.14 3.78 28.75
N GLY A 237 16.89 4.59 29.51
CA GLY A 237 17.13 5.98 29.15
C GLY A 237 15.82 6.75 28.96
N ALA A 238 15.65 7.38 27.79
CA ALA A 238 14.44 8.10 27.40
C ALA A 238 13.43 7.22 26.63
N ALA A 239 13.73 5.94 26.40
CA ALA A 239 12.87 5.04 25.66
C ALA A 239 11.64 4.62 26.49
N PHE A 240 10.46 4.67 25.89
CA PHE A 240 9.20 4.24 26.50
C PHE A 240 8.58 3.06 25.76
N ARG A 241 7.81 2.26 26.50
CA ARG A 241 6.85 1.27 25.96
C ARG A 241 5.42 1.65 26.31
N VAL A 242 4.46 0.95 25.73
CA VAL A 242 3.07 1.02 26.16
C VAL A 242 2.79 -0.05 27.21
N VAL A 243 2.10 0.35 28.27
CA VAL A 243 1.55 -0.56 29.29
C VAL A 243 0.06 -0.36 29.40
N TYR A 244 -0.68 -1.47 29.34
CA TYR A 244 -2.13 -1.50 29.46
C TYR A 244 -2.56 -1.55 30.92
N ASN A 245 -3.54 -0.73 31.28
CA ASN A 245 -4.09 -0.71 32.63
C ASN A 245 -5.17 -1.79 32.84
N ASP A 246 -5.68 -1.90 34.06
CA ASP A 246 -6.63 -2.96 34.43
C ASP A 246 -7.99 -2.82 33.74
N TRP A 247 -8.43 -1.58 33.46
CA TRP A 247 -9.67 -1.36 32.71
C TRP A 247 -9.54 -1.94 31.30
N HIS A 248 -8.44 -1.63 30.61
CA HIS A 248 -8.19 -2.11 29.26
C HIS A 248 -8.09 -3.64 29.21
N LYS A 249 -7.33 -4.25 30.13
CA LYS A 249 -7.23 -5.72 30.23
C LYS A 249 -8.56 -6.40 30.51
N SER A 250 -9.41 -5.79 31.35
CA SER A 250 -10.68 -6.40 31.77
C SER A 250 -11.81 -6.20 30.76
N ASN A 251 -11.79 -5.10 30.00
CA ASN A 251 -12.93 -4.68 29.17
C ASN A 251 -12.61 -4.58 27.67
N GLY A 252 -11.33 -4.42 27.31
CA GLY A 252 -10.89 -4.07 25.97
C GLY A 252 -11.36 -5.05 24.89
N VAL A 253 -11.23 -6.36 25.15
CA VAL A 253 -11.70 -7.42 24.24
C VAL A 253 -13.20 -7.30 23.97
N ASN A 254 -14.03 -7.30 25.02
CA ASN A 254 -15.48 -7.23 24.86
C ASN A 254 -15.90 -5.93 24.12
N TRP A 255 -15.26 -4.82 24.47
CA TRP A 255 -15.49 -3.53 23.85
C TRP A 255 -15.16 -3.55 22.34
N ALA A 256 -13.98 -4.07 21.98
CA ALA A 256 -13.55 -4.21 20.60
C ALA A 256 -14.52 -5.06 19.77
N LEU A 257 -14.95 -6.21 20.30
CA LEU A 257 -15.85 -7.13 19.61
C LEU A 257 -17.25 -6.53 19.43
N ARG A 258 -17.78 -5.80 20.41
CA ARG A 258 -19.06 -5.07 20.27
C ARG A 258 -18.98 -4.03 19.14
N LEU A 259 -17.90 -3.25 19.08
CA LEU A 259 -17.67 -2.25 18.04
C LEU A 259 -17.51 -2.90 16.66
N LEU A 260 -16.76 -3.99 16.57
CA LEU A 260 -16.60 -4.80 15.37
C LEU A 260 -17.95 -5.33 14.86
N GLU A 261 -18.76 -5.93 15.75
CA GLU A 261 -20.08 -6.45 15.39
C GLU A 261 -21.00 -5.33 14.88
N LYS A 262 -20.99 -4.16 15.54
CA LYS A 262 -21.77 -3.00 15.09
C LYS A 262 -21.33 -2.55 13.69
N ALA A 263 -20.04 -2.46 13.41
CA ALA A 263 -19.52 -2.11 12.09
C ALA A 263 -19.98 -3.10 11.00
N ILE A 264 -19.91 -4.41 11.29
CA ILE A 264 -20.38 -5.47 10.39
C ILE A 264 -21.89 -5.36 10.15
N LYS A 265 -22.68 -5.11 11.20
CA LYS A 265 -24.14 -4.91 11.12
C LYS A 265 -24.51 -3.70 10.24
N GLU A 266 -23.73 -2.62 10.33
CA GLU A 266 -23.86 -1.45 9.46
C GLU A 266 -23.28 -1.65 8.03
N ARG A 267 -22.89 -2.89 7.70
CA ARG A 267 -22.40 -3.34 6.39
C ARG A 267 -21.09 -2.64 5.96
N ALA A 268 -20.17 -2.45 6.89
CA ALA A 268 -18.82 -2.00 6.56
C ALA A 268 -18.13 -2.94 5.55
N ASN A 269 -17.35 -2.37 4.65
CA ASN A 269 -16.50 -3.08 3.70
C ASN A 269 -15.06 -3.18 4.22
N ILE A 270 -14.57 -2.12 4.84
CA ILE A 270 -13.27 -2.06 5.51
C ILE A 270 -13.50 -1.52 6.92
N ILE A 271 -12.82 -2.10 7.91
CA ILE A 271 -12.89 -1.67 9.31
C ILE A 271 -11.49 -1.32 9.78
N ILE A 272 -11.32 -0.20 10.48
CA ILE A 272 -10.05 0.23 11.05
C ILE A 272 -10.22 0.64 12.53
N PHE A 273 -9.28 0.17 13.36
CA PHE A 273 -9.12 0.53 14.77
C PHE A 273 -7.88 1.44 14.97
N PRO A 274 -7.72 2.09 16.13
CA PRO A 274 -6.67 3.08 16.34
C PRO A 274 -5.35 2.44 16.82
N GLU A 275 -4.32 3.27 16.93
CA GLU A 275 -2.99 2.88 17.42
C GLU A 275 -3.00 2.58 18.92
N TYR A 276 -2.14 1.65 19.34
CA TYR A 276 -1.86 1.11 20.67
C TYR A 276 -3.00 0.35 21.33
N ILE A 277 -4.26 0.67 21.04
CA ILE A 277 -5.39 0.18 21.86
C ILE A 277 -5.74 -1.28 21.59
N CYS A 278 -5.43 -1.80 20.40
CA CYS A 278 -5.73 -3.19 20.06
C CYS A 278 -4.52 -4.05 20.41
N ASP A 279 -4.33 -4.33 21.71
CA ASP A 279 -3.27 -5.23 22.16
C ASP A 279 -3.37 -6.63 21.51
N SER A 280 -2.36 -7.48 21.71
CA SER A 280 -2.33 -8.81 21.10
C SER A 280 -3.55 -9.66 21.45
N SER A 281 -4.09 -9.52 22.68
CA SER A 281 -5.30 -10.24 23.08
C SER A 281 -6.53 -9.80 22.29
N ILE A 282 -6.68 -8.50 22.05
CA ILE A 282 -7.76 -7.95 21.23
C ILE A 282 -7.61 -8.38 19.77
N GLN A 283 -6.40 -8.35 19.22
CA GLN A 283 -6.13 -8.78 17.84
C GLN A 283 -6.48 -10.27 17.65
N ASP A 284 -6.07 -11.13 18.58
CA ASP A 284 -6.37 -12.56 18.56
C ASP A 284 -7.88 -12.84 18.64
N GLU A 285 -8.59 -12.12 19.53
CA GLU A 285 -10.04 -12.29 19.69
C GLU A 285 -10.83 -11.74 18.48
N ILE A 286 -10.36 -10.67 17.84
CA ILE A 286 -10.90 -10.21 16.55
C ILE A 286 -10.76 -11.33 15.50
N GLN A 287 -9.59 -11.96 15.41
CA GLN A 287 -9.36 -13.05 14.46
C GLN A 287 -10.32 -14.23 14.70
N LYS A 288 -10.44 -14.68 15.95
CA LYS A 288 -11.36 -15.76 16.35
C LYS A 288 -12.81 -15.40 16.01
N TYR A 289 -13.25 -14.20 16.35
CA TYR A 289 -14.59 -13.72 16.04
C TYR A 289 -14.89 -13.77 14.54
N LEU A 290 -13.96 -13.32 13.69
CA LEU A 290 -14.14 -13.33 12.23
C LEU A 290 -14.26 -14.76 11.67
N ARG A 291 -13.45 -15.70 12.19
CA ARG A 291 -13.54 -17.13 11.84
C ARG A 291 -14.89 -17.71 12.24
N ASP A 292 -15.29 -17.49 13.49
CA ASP A 292 -16.55 -17.99 14.04
C ASP A 292 -17.77 -17.43 13.32
N GLN A 293 -17.79 -16.13 13.01
CA GLN A 293 -18.89 -15.51 12.26
C GLN A 293 -18.92 -15.97 10.81
N THR A 294 -17.77 -16.25 10.19
CA THR A 294 -17.76 -16.78 8.82
C THR A 294 -18.29 -18.21 8.76
N LEU A 295 -17.95 -19.04 9.75
CA LEU A 295 -18.46 -20.41 9.84
C LEU A 295 -19.96 -20.45 10.18
N ASN A 296 -20.37 -19.70 11.21
CA ASN A 296 -21.72 -19.82 11.76
C ASN A 296 -22.73 -18.83 11.15
N ASN A 297 -22.27 -17.68 10.64
CA ASN A 297 -23.09 -16.60 10.13
C ASN A 297 -22.55 -15.98 8.81
N PRO A 298 -22.22 -16.77 7.77
CA PRO A 298 -21.54 -16.27 6.57
C PRO A 298 -22.28 -15.11 5.87
N LYS A 299 -23.61 -15.06 5.96
CA LYS A 299 -24.43 -13.97 5.43
C LYS A 299 -24.15 -12.61 6.09
N LYS A 300 -23.69 -12.57 7.34
CA LYS A 300 -23.27 -11.32 8.02
C LYS A 300 -21.94 -10.80 7.45
N MET A 301 -21.04 -11.70 7.07
CA MET A 301 -19.68 -11.38 6.62
C MET A 301 -19.57 -10.99 5.15
N LYS A 302 -20.64 -11.19 4.36
CA LYS A 302 -20.61 -11.04 2.90
C LYS A 302 -20.12 -9.69 2.37
N ASN A 303 -20.33 -8.60 3.12
CA ASN A 303 -19.91 -7.24 2.69
C ASN A 303 -18.49 -6.89 3.11
N LEU A 304 -17.95 -7.56 4.14
CA LEU A 304 -16.66 -7.23 4.71
C LEU A 304 -15.54 -7.78 3.82
N PHE A 305 -14.48 -7.01 3.64
CA PHE A 305 -13.27 -7.43 2.94
C PHE A 305 -12.09 -7.52 3.91
N LEU A 306 -11.85 -6.45 4.67
CA LEU A 306 -10.62 -6.24 5.45
C LEU A 306 -10.92 -5.63 6.82
N VAL A 307 -10.19 -6.09 7.83
CA VAL A 307 -10.12 -5.50 9.17
C VAL A 307 -8.66 -5.16 9.48
N ILE A 308 -8.39 -3.88 9.76
CA ILE A 308 -7.12 -3.39 10.28
C ILE A 308 -7.27 -3.31 11.80
N ALA A 309 -6.72 -4.28 12.50
CA ALA A 309 -6.93 -4.50 13.93
C ALA A 309 -6.07 -3.57 14.80
N GLY A 310 -6.11 -2.27 14.50
CA GLY A 310 -5.43 -1.22 15.27
C GLY A 310 -3.95 -1.53 15.39
N THR A 311 -3.31 -1.11 16.48
CA THR A 311 -1.96 -1.60 16.76
C THR A 311 -1.81 -2.04 18.22
N ALA A 312 -0.87 -2.96 18.44
CA ALA A 312 -0.45 -3.48 19.73
C ALA A 312 1.02 -3.15 19.98
N TRP A 313 1.38 -2.87 21.23
CA TRP A 313 2.76 -3.07 21.69
C TRP A 313 3.06 -4.55 21.88
N THR A 314 4.02 -5.08 21.13
CA THR A 314 4.38 -6.50 21.12
C THR A 314 5.46 -6.84 22.14
N ALA A 315 5.61 -8.13 22.44
CA ALA A 315 6.60 -8.61 23.41
C ALA A 315 8.06 -8.37 22.98
N ASP A 316 8.31 -8.19 21.68
CA ASP A 316 9.61 -7.82 21.10
C ASP A 316 9.79 -6.30 20.95
N ASP A 317 9.03 -5.50 21.72
CA ASP A 317 9.09 -4.04 21.79
C ASP A 317 8.89 -3.34 20.44
N ASN A 318 7.80 -3.70 19.74
CA ASN A 318 7.37 -3.03 18.52
C ASN A 318 5.90 -2.61 18.60
N ASN A 319 5.52 -1.67 17.73
CA ASN A 319 4.15 -1.21 17.58
C ASN A 319 3.60 -1.75 16.24
N VAL A 320 2.66 -2.70 16.33
CA VAL A 320 2.32 -3.58 15.19
C VAL A 320 0.82 -3.63 14.94
N SER A 321 0.42 -3.41 13.68
CA SER A 321 -0.93 -3.68 13.19
C SER A 321 -1.03 -5.06 12.56
N VAL A 322 -2.13 -5.77 12.80
CA VAL A 322 -2.45 -7.03 12.09
C VAL A 322 -3.62 -6.80 11.15
N LEU A 323 -3.50 -7.28 9.91
CA LEU A 323 -4.52 -7.14 8.87
C LEU A 323 -5.20 -8.50 8.65
N TYR A 324 -6.52 -8.54 8.88
CA TYR A 324 -7.32 -9.75 8.69
C TYR A 324 -8.27 -9.63 7.52
N ARG A 325 -8.37 -10.70 6.73
CA ARG A 325 -9.47 -10.92 5.80
C ARG A 325 -10.78 -11.12 6.57
N PHE A 326 -11.91 -10.92 5.90
CA PHE A 326 -13.26 -11.12 6.44
C PHE A 326 -13.50 -12.46 7.16
N ASP A 327 -12.73 -13.51 6.84
CA ASP A 327 -12.82 -14.84 7.44
C ASP A 327 -11.82 -15.12 8.55
N GLY A 328 -11.07 -14.09 8.98
CA GLY A 328 -10.04 -14.21 10.01
C GLY A 328 -8.76 -14.89 9.55
N MET A 329 -8.55 -15.03 8.23
CA MET A 329 -7.22 -15.27 7.68
C MET A 329 -6.37 -14.02 7.87
N GLU A 330 -5.17 -14.17 8.45
CA GLU A 330 -4.20 -13.09 8.52
C GLU A 330 -3.55 -12.88 7.15
N PHE A 331 -3.59 -11.65 6.64
CA PHE A 331 -2.79 -11.27 5.48
C PHE A 331 -1.33 -11.02 5.90
N GLY A 332 -1.13 -10.40 7.06
CA GLY A 332 0.18 -10.16 7.66
C GLY A 332 0.15 -8.94 8.57
N LYS A 333 1.34 -8.39 8.82
CA LYS A 333 1.59 -7.37 9.84
C LYS A 333 2.22 -6.11 9.26
N GLN A 334 1.84 -4.96 9.80
CA GLN A 334 2.50 -3.68 9.57
C GLN A 334 3.21 -3.25 10.85
N TYR A 335 4.54 -3.21 10.81
CA TYR A 335 5.35 -2.64 11.88
C TYR A 335 5.44 -1.13 11.65
N LYS A 336 5.35 -0.37 12.73
CA LYS A 336 5.60 1.07 12.68
C LYS A 336 7.05 1.34 12.31
N CYS A 337 7.27 2.27 11.38
CA CYS A 337 8.61 2.62 10.90
C CYS A 337 9.20 3.78 11.69
N GLU A 338 8.37 4.72 12.12
CA GLU A 338 8.81 6.01 12.65
C GLU A 338 8.52 6.14 14.15
N GLN A 339 9.56 6.29 14.97
CA GLN A 339 9.43 6.45 16.42
C GLN A 339 8.82 7.81 16.79
N PHE A 340 7.87 7.82 17.73
CA PHE A 340 7.40 9.07 18.33
C PHE A 340 8.38 9.62 19.37
N SER A 341 8.83 10.87 19.21
CA SER A 341 9.86 11.48 20.08
C SER A 341 9.43 12.76 20.80
N ASN A 342 8.16 13.13 20.70
CA ASN A 342 7.64 14.39 21.25
C ASN A 342 6.94 14.22 22.61
N LEU A 343 7.01 13.04 23.24
CA LEU A 343 6.44 12.80 24.56
C LEU A 343 7.33 13.45 25.63
N ARG A 344 6.73 13.95 26.72
CA ARG A 344 7.45 14.46 27.89
C ARG A 344 6.86 13.91 29.19
N ASN A 345 7.72 13.45 30.09
CA ASN A 345 7.34 13.13 31.47
C ASN A 345 8.18 14.00 32.41
N GLU A 346 7.53 14.77 33.28
CA GLU A 346 8.20 15.74 34.17
C GLU A 346 9.23 16.63 33.44
N ASN A 347 8.84 17.13 32.26
CA ASN A 347 9.67 17.91 31.32
C ASN A 347 10.84 17.18 30.65
N ARG A 348 11.10 15.91 30.98
CA ARG A 348 12.13 15.09 30.31
C ARG A 348 11.60 14.52 29.00
N PRO A 349 12.38 14.57 27.90
CA PRO A 349 11.97 14.02 26.62
C PRO A 349 11.86 12.49 26.72
N MET A 350 10.88 11.94 26.01
CA MET A 350 10.69 10.50 25.87
C MET A 350 10.50 10.14 24.40
N MET A 351 11.03 8.99 24.02
CA MET A 351 10.98 8.45 22.65
C MET A 351 10.43 7.04 22.67
N GLU A 352 9.64 6.68 21.66
CA GLU A 352 9.09 5.34 21.50
C GLU A 352 10.22 4.34 21.30
N GLY A 353 10.33 3.37 22.20
CA GLY A 353 11.41 2.39 22.21
C GLY A 353 11.19 1.25 21.22
N LEU A 354 11.01 1.54 19.93
CA LEU A 354 10.86 0.50 18.91
C LEU A 354 12.18 -0.25 18.71
N ALA A 355 12.16 -1.58 18.89
CA ALA A 355 13.35 -2.42 18.74
C ALA A 355 13.72 -2.65 17.26
N ASN A 356 12.73 -2.87 16.40
CA ASN A 356 12.91 -3.17 14.98
C ASN A 356 11.91 -2.35 14.14
N PRO A 357 12.13 -1.03 13.99
CA PRO A 357 11.24 -0.16 13.23
C PRO A 357 11.12 -0.64 11.78
N GLY A 358 9.88 -0.78 11.29
CA GLY A 358 9.61 -1.18 9.91
C GLY A 358 9.98 -2.63 9.57
N LYS A 359 10.25 -3.49 10.56
CA LYS A 359 10.66 -4.89 10.38
C LYS A 359 9.83 -5.64 9.34
N GLU A 360 8.51 -5.56 9.43
CA GLU A 360 7.61 -6.11 8.40
C GLU A 360 6.67 -5.02 7.88
N SER A 361 6.43 -5.02 6.58
CA SER A 361 5.46 -4.13 5.92
C SER A 361 4.59 -4.92 4.96
N ILE A 362 3.30 -4.58 4.92
CA ILE A 362 2.31 -5.26 4.10
C ILE A 362 1.42 -4.28 3.35
N MET A 363 1.09 -4.66 2.11
CA MET A 363 0.07 -4.01 1.30
C MET A 363 -0.94 -5.07 0.84
N VAL A 364 -2.24 -4.78 0.99
CA VAL A 364 -3.30 -5.71 0.56
C VAL A 364 -3.88 -5.21 -0.75
N ASP A 365 -3.81 -6.01 -1.81
CA ASP A 365 -4.40 -5.70 -3.11
C ASP A 365 -5.73 -6.44 -3.26
N ILE A 366 -6.85 -5.71 -3.21
CA ILE A 366 -8.18 -6.30 -3.32
C ILE A 366 -8.68 -6.12 -4.75
N ASP A 367 -9.04 -7.23 -5.39
CA ASP A 367 -9.45 -7.22 -6.80
C ASP A 367 -10.64 -6.28 -7.05
N GLY A 368 -10.45 -5.35 -8.00
CA GLY A 368 -11.40 -4.31 -8.36
C GLY A 368 -11.57 -3.16 -7.35
N ILE A 369 -10.88 -3.18 -6.21
CA ILE A 369 -10.81 -2.04 -5.27
C ILE A 369 -9.44 -1.35 -5.36
N GLY A 370 -8.36 -2.12 -5.45
CA GLY A 370 -6.99 -1.64 -5.52
C GLY A 370 -6.22 -1.86 -4.23
N LYS A 371 -5.02 -1.29 -4.15
CA LYS A 371 -4.09 -1.53 -3.04
C LYS A 371 -4.46 -0.70 -1.80
N ILE A 372 -4.38 -1.35 -0.66
CA ILE A 372 -4.61 -0.76 0.66
C ILE A 372 -3.30 -0.81 1.42
N MET A 373 -2.81 0.39 1.76
CA MET A 373 -1.61 0.61 2.56
C MET A 373 -2.02 1.05 3.97
N VAL A 374 -1.28 0.58 4.97
CA VAL A 374 -1.40 1.02 6.36
C VAL A 374 -0.12 1.75 6.77
N ALA A 375 -0.26 2.90 7.41
CA ALA A 375 0.84 3.65 8.00
C ALA A 375 0.44 4.09 9.41
N ILE A 376 1.30 3.86 10.40
CA ILE A 376 0.93 4.01 11.81
C ILE A 376 1.36 5.39 12.29
N CYS A 377 0.38 6.27 12.49
CA CYS A 377 0.52 7.57 13.16
C CYS A 377 1.71 8.41 12.67
N ARG A 378 2.86 8.31 13.36
CA ARG A 378 4.09 9.03 13.06
C ARG A 378 4.65 8.72 11.67
N ASP A 379 4.35 7.54 11.12
CA ASP A 379 4.73 7.15 9.74
C ASP A 379 4.19 8.13 8.69
N ILE A 380 3.05 8.80 8.96
CA ILE A 380 2.51 9.85 8.09
C ILE A 380 3.10 11.21 8.43
N SER A 381 3.27 11.50 9.72
CA SER A 381 3.77 12.79 10.17
C SER A 381 5.22 13.03 9.74
N ASN A 382 6.02 11.96 9.66
CA ASN A 382 7.35 11.96 9.06
C ASN A 382 7.23 11.54 7.59
N ARG A 383 7.33 12.51 6.68
CA ARG A 383 6.73 12.44 5.34
C ARG A 383 7.38 11.43 4.41
N GLU A 384 8.68 11.17 4.56
CA GLU A 384 9.51 10.62 3.48
C GLU A 384 9.15 9.18 3.10
N GLY A 385 9.05 8.28 4.08
CA GLY A 385 8.79 6.86 3.84
C GLY A 385 7.40 6.62 3.25
N ALA A 386 6.35 7.11 3.92
CA ALA A 386 4.98 6.92 3.44
C ALA A 386 4.75 7.57 2.07
N LYS A 387 5.28 8.78 1.85
CA LYS A 387 5.21 9.47 0.55
C LYS A 387 5.82 8.63 -0.57
N ARG A 388 7.06 8.15 -0.38
CA ARG A 388 7.76 7.32 -1.37
C ARG A 388 6.97 6.05 -1.71
N MET A 389 6.46 5.36 -0.69
CA MET A 389 5.68 4.13 -0.91
C MET A 389 4.36 4.41 -1.65
N THR A 390 3.68 5.53 -1.34
CA THR A 390 2.48 5.93 -2.08
C THR A 390 2.78 6.33 -3.52
N GLU A 391 3.96 6.89 -3.82
CA GLU A 391 4.38 7.20 -5.19
C GLU A 391 4.65 5.93 -6.00
N ILE A 392 5.38 4.97 -5.41
CA ILE A 392 5.76 3.72 -6.08
C ILE A 392 4.55 2.82 -6.35
N PHE A 393 3.70 2.62 -5.33
CA PHE A 393 2.65 1.59 -5.37
C PHE A 393 1.25 2.13 -5.68
N LYS A 394 1.09 3.46 -5.74
CA LYS A 394 -0.17 4.15 -6.05
C LYS A 394 -1.41 3.54 -5.37
N PRO A 395 -1.43 3.38 -4.03
CA PRO A 395 -2.52 2.68 -3.35
C PRO A 395 -3.85 3.43 -3.47
N GLN A 396 -4.96 2.70 -3.62
CA GLN A 396 -6.31 3.29 -3.57
C GLN A 396 -6.60 3.86 -2.18
N PHE A 397 -6.16 3.17 -1.12
CA PHE A 397 -6.39 3.62 0.26
C PHE A 397 -5.10 3.67 1.08
N LEU A 398 -4.94 4.77 1.82
CA LEU A 398 -3.97 4.92 2.90
C LEU A 398 -4.72 5.04 4.22
N LEU A 399 -4.68 3.98 5.03
CA LEU A 399 -5.46 3.87 6.26
C LEU A 399 -4.53 3.99 7.47
N VAL A 400 -4.85 4.90 8.38
CA VAL A 400 -3.91 5.37 9.39
C VAL A 400 -4.47 5.14 10.80
N PRO A 401 -4.08 4.05 11.49
CA PRO A 401 -4.27 3.91 12.92
C PRO A 401 -3.45 4.99 13.64
N ALA A 402 -4.07 5.74 14.55
CA ALA A 402 -3.41 6.85 15.23
C ALA A 402 -3.78 6.96 16.71
N TRP A 403 -2.81 7.40 17.49
CA TRP A 403 -2.98 7.92 18.83
C TRP A 403 -2.31 9.29 18.87
N SER A 404 -3.09 10.33 18.59
CA SER A 404 -2.59 11.71 18.50
C SER A 404 -3.51 12.71 19.20
N PRO A 405 -2.96 13.73 19.89
CA PRO A 405 -3.76 14.81 20.45
C PRO A 405 -4.36 15.77 19.43
N SER A 406 -3.96 15.69 18.17
CA SER A 406 -4.45 16.57 17.11
C SER A 406 -4.33 15.91 15.74
N VAL A 407 -5.43 15.91 14.98
CA VAL A 407 -5.44 15.46 13.58
C VAL A 407 -4.86 16.49 12.60
N HIS A 408 -4.77 17.76 13.02
CA HIS A 408 -4.28 18.86 12.16
C HIS A 408 -2.76 18.85 12.00
N LYS A 409 -2.02 18.75 13.11
CA LYS A 409 -0.56 18.96 13.09
C LYS A 409 0.23 17.84 12.41
N GLY A 410 -0.28 16.61 12.46
CA GLY A 410 0.46 15.42 12.05
C GLY A 410 -0.04 14.72 10.79
N PHE A 411 -1.22 15.10 10.27
CA PHE A 411 -1.86 14.36 9.18
C PHE A 411 -2.41 15.25 8.07
N ARG A 412 -3.14 16.32 8.39
CA ARG A 412 -3.91 17.10 7.41
C ARG A 412 -3.12 17.49 6.16
N GLU A 413 -2.00 18.18 6.34
CA GLU A 413 -1.21 18.67 5.21
C GLU A 413 -0.41 17.56 4.54
N GLN A 414 0.06 16.57 5.32
CA GLN A 414 0.76 15.40 4.79
C GLN A 414 -0.13 14.57 3.87
N LEU A 415 -1.38 14.34 4.25
CA LEU A 415 -2.34 13.57 3.44
C LEU A 415 -2.83 14.35 2.21
N LYS A 416 -2.92 15.69 2.29
CA LYS A 416 -3.15 16.52 1.10
C LYS A 416 -1.98 16.44 0.13
N GLU A 417 -0.74 16.49 0.65
CA GLU A 417 0.46 16.31 -0.16
C GLU A 417 0.41 14.96 -0.89
N VAL A 418 0.05 13.87 -0.20
CA VAL A 418 -0.17 12.54 -0.79
C VAL A 418 -1.13 12.58 -1.97
N VAL A 419 -2.30 13.20 -1.80
CA VAL A 419 -3.28 13.34 -2.89
C VAL A 419 -2.74 14.15 -4.06
N ASN A 420 -1.99 15.22 -3.81
CA ASN A 420 -1.54 16.13 -4.86
C ASN A 420 -0.52 15.46 -5.81
N PHE A 421 0.36 14.58 -5.32
CA PHE A 421 1.30 13.84 -6.18
C PHE A 421 0.79 12.46 -6.57
N ASN A 422 -0.22 11.93 -5.90
CA ASN A 422 -0.85 10.67 -6.24
C ASN A 422 -2.37 10.76 -6.06
N TYR A 423 -3.05 11.17 -7.13
CA TYR A 423 -4.49 11.37 -7.13
C TYR A 423 -5.29 10.07 -6.99
N HIS A 424 -4.68 8.88 -7.01
CA HIS A 424 -5.38 7.61 -6.78
C HIS A 424 -5.67 7.38 -5.30
N THR A 425 -4.90 8.00 -4.39
CA THR A 425 -4.94 7.67 -2.97
C THR A 425 -6.02 8.44 -2.22
N CYS A 426 -6.92 7.69 -1.60
CA CYS A 426 -7.85 8.18 -0.59
C CYS A 426 -7.33 7.85 0.81
N SER A 427 -7.27 8.83 1.71
CA SER A 427 -6.68 8.64 3.03
C SER A 427 -7.73 8.75 4.14
N VAL A 428 -7.64 7.89 5.16
CA VAL A 428 -8.54 7.93 6.33
C VAL A 428 -7.76 7.67 7.62
N VAL A 429 -7.88 8.59 8.59
CA VAL A 429 -7.26 8.50 9.91
C VAL A 429 -8.26 8.00 10.95
N CYS A 430 -7.89 6.93 11.65
CA CYS A 430 -8.58 6.39 12.80
C CYS A 430 -7.83 6.74 14.08
N ASN A 431 -8.22 7.84 14.72
CA ASN A 431 -7.56 8.31 15.93
C ASN A 431 -8.27 7.83 17.20
N CYS A 432 -7.50 7.41 18.20
CA CYS A 432 -8.05 7.05 19.50
C CYS A 432 -8.75 8.25 20.17
N CYS A 433 -9.87 8.01 20.85
CA CYS A 433 -10.54 9.03 21.66
C CYS A 433 -9.73 9.41 22.92
N GLU A 434 -9.04 8.46 23.55
CA GLU A 434 -8.19 8.69 24.73
C GLU A 434 -7.11 9.75 24.47
N SER A 435 -6.50 9.75 23.28
CA SER A 435 -5.43 10.69 22.94
C SER A 435 -5.89 12.16 22.88
N LEU A 436 -7.21 12.41 22.84
CA LEU A 436 -7.77 13.76 22.85
C LEU A 436 -7.94 14.33 24.25
N GLU A 437 -7.92 13.48 25.28
CA GLU A 437 -8.16 13.81 26.69
C GLU A 437 -6.85 14.12 27.46
N ILE A 438 -5.78 14.52 26.75
CA ILE A 438 -4.47 14.82 27.37
C ILE A 438 -4.59 15.90 28.45
N LYS A 439 -3.94 15.63 29.60
CA LYS A 439 -3.83 16.52 30.75
C LYS A 439 -3.44 17.96 30.32
N GLY A 440 -4.28 18.92 30.69
CA GLY A 440 -4.04 20.36 30.48
C GLY A 440 -4.98 21.04 29.47
N PHE A 441 -5.68 20.29 28.61
CA PHE A 441 -6.72 20.85 27.75
C PHE A 441 -8.06 20.96 28.49
N LYS A 442 -8.65 22.17 28.57
CA LYS A 442 -9.88 22.43 29.34
C LYS A 442 -11.18 22.33 28.51
N GLY A 443 -11.18 21.61 27.38
CA GLY A 443 -12.33 21.57 26.46
C GLY A 443 -12.59 20.19 25.84
N PHE A 444 -13.71 20.06 25.14
CA PHE A 444 -14.01 18.89 24.32
C PHE A 444 -13.49 19.13 22.90
N LYS A 445 -12.52 18.34 22.43
CA LYS A 445 -12.06 18.40 21.03
C LYS A 445 -13.02 17.66 20.12
N GLU A 446 -13.69 18.34 19.20
CA GLU A 446 -14.69 17.69 18.35
C GLU A 446 -14.06 16.82 17.24
N GLU A 447 -12.93 17.24 16.69
CA GLU A 447 -12.29 16.55 15.58
C GLU A 447 -11.49 15.35 16.09
N ASN A 448 -11.93 14.14 15.72
CA ASN A 448 -11.26 12.91 16.12
C ASN A 448 -10.48 12.29 14.95
N GLY A 449 -11.05 12.19 13.75
CA GLY A 449 -10.37 11.67 12.56
C GLY A 449 -10.42 12.65 11.38
N ILE A 450 -9.75 12.30 10.30
CA ILE A 450 -9.78 13.05 9.03
C ILE A 450 -9.79 12.08 7.85
N ALA A 451 -10.59 12.38 6.84
CA ALA A 451 -10.56 11.73 5.54
C ALA A 451 -10.12 12.74 4.48
N VAL A 452 -9.14 12.41 3.64
CA VAL A 452 -8.62 13.30 2.58
C VAL A 452 -8.67 12.57 1.25
N PHE A 453 -9.43 13.12 0.29
CA PHE A 453 -9.80 12.46 -0.96
C PHE A 453 -9.46 13.37 -2.15
N PRO A 454 -9.12 12.78 -3.32
CA PRO A 454 -8.79 13.50 -4.55
C PRO A 454 -10.02 14.13 -5.21
N TYR A 455 -9.91 15.39 -5.60
CA TYR A 455 -10.92 16.08 -6.41
C TYR A 455 -10.27 16.99 -7.42
N LYS A 456 -10.78 16.96 -8.66
CA LYS A 456 -10.38 17.91 -9.69
C LYS A 456 -10.97 19.29 -9.40
N GLU A 457 -10.13 20.31 -9.47
CA GLU A 457 -10.48 21.73 -9.37
C GLU A 457 -9.77 22.47 -10.51
N GLY A 458 -10.52 22.81 -11.56
CA GLY A 458 -9.91 23.33 -12.79
C GLY A 458 -9.01 22.28 -13.43
N SER A 459 -7.72 22.62 -13.60
CA SER A 459 -6.69 21.75 -14.19
C SER A 459 -5.82 21.03 -13.16
N VAL A 460 -6.14 21.13 -11.87
CA VAL A 460 -5.35 20.50 -10.79
C VAL A 460 -6.21 19.52 -10.00
N VAL A 461 -5.57 18.52 -9.40
CA VAL A 461 -6.19 17.67 -8.38
C VAL A 461 -5.76 18.16 -7.01
N ILE A 462 -6.73 18.31 -6.10
CA ILE A 462 -6.50 18.71 -4.72
C ILE A 462 -7.05 17.68 -3.74
N GLY A 463 -6.39 17.56 -2.58
CA GLY A 463 -6.92 16.84 -1.43
C GLY A 463 -8.01 17.63 -0.70
N LYS A 464 -9.28 17.26 -0.88
CA LYS A 464 -10.36 17.80 -0.02
C LYS A 464 -10.52 16.94 1.21
N GLU A 465 -10.55 17.60 2.35
CA GLU A 465 -10.72 16.96 3.64
C GLU A 465 -12.17 16.92 4.12
N LYS A 466 -12.49 15.90 4.90
CA LYS A 466 -13.68 15.79 5.72
C LYS A 466 -13.28 15.34 7.12
N MET A 467 -13.62 16.13 8.12
CA MET A 467 -13.35 15.78 9.52
C MET A 467 -14.37 14.76 10.02
N LEU A 468 -13.89 13.82 10.84
CA LEU A 468 -14.72 12.89 11.58
C LEU A 468 -14.94 13.51 12.97
N CYS A 469 -16.08 14.18 13.11
CA CYS A 469 -16.39 14.97 14.30
C CYS A 469 -17.25 14.20 15.30
N ARG A 470 -16.77 14.11 16.54
CA ARG A 470 -17.56 13.62 17.67
C ARG A 470 -18.51 14.70 18.18
N GLU A 471 -19.73 14.30 18.57
CA GLU A 471 -20.76 15.23 19.05
C GLU A 471 -20.74 15.30 20.58
N LYS A 472 -20.49 16.48 21.16
CA LYS A 472 -20.28 16.65 22.61
C LYS A 472 -21.36 16.04 23.50
N ASN A 473 -22.63 16.34 23.23
CA ASN A 473 -23.75 15.88 24.07
C ASN A 473 -23.91 14.36 23.97
N LYS A 474 -23.96 13.82 22.75
CA LYS A 474 -24.10 12.37 22.52
C LYS A 474 -22.88 11.54 22.95
N CYS A 475 -21.68 12.10 22.88
CA CYS A 475 -20.48 11.40 23.37
C CYS A 475 -20.45 11.27 24.89
N THR A 476 -21.11 12.19 25.60
CA THR A 476 -21.27 12.08 27.05
C THR A 476 -22.36 11.06 27.38
N GLU A 477 -23.50 11.14 26.69
CA GLU A 477 -24.69 10.32 27.02
C GLU A 477 -24.65 8.89 26.48
N LYS A 478 -24.17 8.67 25.24
CA LYS A 478 -24.31 7.39 24.52
C LYS A 478 -23.00 6.65 24.33
N CYS A 479 -21.89 7.38 24.22
CA CYS A 479 -20.59 6.76 23.95
C CYS A 479 -19.92 6.20 25.22
N GLN A 480 -20.22 6.72 26.41
CA GLN A 480 -19.64 6.19 27.66
C GLN A 480 -20.09 4.76 27.95
N GLU A 481 -21.33 4.40 27.61
CA GLU A 481 -21.89 3.07 27.92
C GLU A 481 -21.75 2.07 26.77
N GLY A 482 -21.77 2.55 25.52
CA GLY A 482 -21.77 1.70 24.32
C GLY A 482 -20.56 1.82 23.40
N GLY A 483 -19.90 2.98 23.33
CA GLY A 483 -18.92 3.28 22.29
C GLY A 483 -19.56 3.78 20.98
N CYS A 484 -18.73 4.11 19.98
CA CYS A 484 -19.18 4.65 18.70
C CYS A 484 -18.22 4.31 17.55
N LEU A 485 -18.66 4.55 16.33
CA LEU A 485 -17.86 4.50 15.11
C LEU A 485 -18.31 5.57 14.11
N PHE A 486 -17.43 5.94 13.19
CA PHE A 486 -17.77 6.74 12.02
C PHE A 486 -17.86 5.86 10.79
N MET A 487 -18.95 5.96 10.04
CA MET A 487 -19.10 5.30 8.75
C MET A 487 -18.83 6.31 7.63
N VAL A 488 -17.70 6.15 6.94
CA VAL A 488 -17.35 6.94 5.76
C VAL A 488 -17.91 6.22 4.53
N GLU A 489 -18.93 6.79 3.90
CA GLU A 489 -19.57 6.23 2.70
C GLU A 489 -18.99 6.89 1.44
N CYS A 490 -18.32 6.07 0.62
CA CYS A 490 -17.60 6.49 -0.58
C CYS A 490 -18.36 6.09 -1.86
N ASP A 491 -18.26 6.92 -2.90
CA ASP A 491 -18.88 6.69 -4.22
C ASP A 491 -17.94 7.16 -5.34
N PHE A 492 -17.33 6.20 -6.03
CA PHE A 492 -16.31 6.42 -7.05
C PHE A 492 -16.88 6.41 -8.49
N LEU A 493 -18.21 6.50 -8.65
CA LEU A 493 -18.81 6.70 -9.96
C LEU A 493 -18.39 8.07 -10.51
N THR A 494 -18.14 8.18 -11.82
CA THR A 494 -17.68 9.43 -12.46
C THR A 494 -18.58 10.62 -12.12
N GLU A 495 -19.90 10.43 -12.15
CA GLU A 495 -20.87 11.48 -11.81
C GLU A 495 -20.70 11.99 -10.36
N SER A 496 -20.46 11.07 -9.42
CA SER A 496 -20.24 11.41 -8.01
C SER A 496 -18.92 12.16 -7.84
N VAL A 497 -17.86 11.72 -8.51
CA VAL A 497 -16.54 12.38 -8.48
C VAL A 497 -16.63 13.80 -9.04
N GLN A 498 -17.27 13.96 -10.20
CA GLN A 498 -17.47 15.26 -10.86
C GLN A 498 -18.23 16.25 -9.98
N LYS A 499 -19.25 15.78 -9.23
CA LYS A 499 -20.04 16.60 -8.31
C LYS A 499 -19.34 16.90 -6.98
N GLY A 500 -18.13 16.40 -6.77
CA GLY A 500 -17.43 16.54 -5.49
C GLY A 500 -18.03 15.69 -4.37
N GLN A 501 -18.65 14.56 -4.70
CA GLN A 501 -19.41 13.69 -3.80
C GLN A 501 -18.77 12.31 -3.60
N LEU A 502 -17.44 12.20 -3.79
CA LEU A 502 -16.68 10.99 -3.48
C LEU A 502 -16.92 10.51 -2.06
N ILE A 503 -16.95 11.43 -1.09
CA ILE A 503 -17.51 11.16 0.25
C ILE A 503 -18.96 11.62 0.23
N ARG A 504 -19.91 10.68 0.14
CA ARG A 504 -21.34 10.99 0.16
C ARG A 504 -21.81 11.43 1.53
N LYS A 505 -21.34 10.73 2.56
CA LYS A 505 -21.78 10.91 3.94
C LYS A 505 -20.75 10.37 4.92
N ILE A 506 -20.61 11.05 6.04
CA ILE A 506 -20.01 10.50 7.26
C ILE A 506 -21.13 10.37 8.29
N LYS A 507 -21.43 9.15 8.70
CA LYS A 507 -22.45 8.87 9.74
C LYS A 507 -21.74 8.54 11.04
N HIS A 508 -21.99 9.31 12.10
CA HIS A 508 -21.59 8.94 13.45
C HIS A 508 -22.62 7.96 14.02
N VAL A 509 -22.18 6.73 14.31
CA VAL A 509 -23.01 5.63 14.78
C VAL A 509 -22.62 5.30 16.22
N TYR A 510 -23.61 5.29 17.10
CA TYR A 510 -23.45 4.88 18.49
C TYR A 510 -23.91 3.43 18.66
N LEU A 511 -23.32 2.73 19.62
CA LEU A 511 -23.87 1.46 20.07
C LEU A 511 -25.10 1.76 20.93
N ASP A 512 -26.12 0.92 20.75
CA ASP A 512 -27.39 1.01 21.47
C ASP A 512 -27.33 0.14 22.73
#